data_AF-A0A3P2ACJ0-F1
#
_entry.id   AF-A0A3P2ACJ0-F1
#
_cell.length_a   1.000
_cell.length_b   1.000
_cell.length_c   1.000
_cell.angle_alpha   90.00
_cell.angle_beta   90.00
_cell.angle_gamma   90.00
#
_symmetry.space_group_name_H-M   'P 1'
#
loop_
_entity.id
_entity.type
_entity.pdbx_description
1 polymer ?
#
loop_
_entity_poly.entity_id
_entity_poly.type
_entity_poly.pdbx_seq_one_letter_code
_entity_poly.pdbx_strand_id
1 'polypeptide(L)'
;MRINANIMAINSHRQLGGLVTQQGKATEKLSSGFRINRAADDAAGLAISEKMRAQIRGMSQASRNAQDGISVVQTAEGALDEVHSILQRIKELAVQSANGSNQDD
;
A
#
# COMPACT_ATOMS: atom_id res chain seq x y z
N MET A 1 -68.45 6.07 -2.77
CA MET A 1 -67.24 5.89 -1.92
C MET A 1 -67.23 4.47 -1.38
N ARG A 2 -66.22 3.65 -1.72
CA ARG A 2 -66.08 2.30 -1.16
C ARG A 2 -65.31 2.41 0.16
N ILE A 3 -65.95 2.04 1.28
CA ILE A 3 -65.41 2.16 2.65
C ILE A 3 -64.41 1.04 2.99
N ASN A 4 -64.43 -0.09 2.26
CA ASN A 4 -63.64 -1.28 2.60
C ASN A 4 -62.13 -1.21 2.26
N ALA A 5 -61.68 -0.29 1.42
CA ALA A 5 -60.26 -0.17 1.08
C ALA A 5 -59.86 1.30 0.94
N ASN A 6 -59.00 1.77 1.85
CA ASN A 6 -58.42 3.10 1.79
C ASN A 6 -57.18 3.09 0.89
N ILE A 7 -57.40 3.21 -0.41
CA ILE A 7 -56.35 3.17 -1.43
C ILE A 7 -55.32 4.30 -1.23
N MET A 8 -55.75 5.46 -0.72
CA MET A 8 -54.85 6.58 -0.41
C MET A 8 -53.89 6.23 0.72
N ALA A 9 -54.39 5.65 1.82
CA ALA A 9 -53.55 5.18 2.92
C ALA A 9 -52.58 4.08 2.48
N ILE A 10 -53.02 3.13 1.65
CA ILE A 10 -52.17 2.06 1.11
C ILE A 10 -51.05 2.62 0.22
N ASN A 11 -51.35 3.62 -0.62
CA ASN A 11 -50.35 4.27 -1.45
C ASN A 11 -49.33 5.04 -0.61
N SER A 12 -49.79 5.81 0.38
CA SER A 12 -48.91 6.51 1.33
C SER A 12 -48.02 5.54 2.10
N HIS A 13 -48.54 4.38 2.54
CA HIS A 13 -47.75 3.38 3.23
C HIS A 13 -46.69 2.72 2.32
N ARG A 14 -47.01 2.47 1.05
CA ARG A 14 -46.04 1.99 0.06
C ARG A 14 -44.91 2.99 -0.18
N GLN A 15 -45.25 4.28 -0.29
CA GLN A 15 -44.26 5.36 -0.43
C GLN A 15 -43.36 5.48 0.81
N LEU A 16 -43.95 5.37 2.00
CA LEU A 16 -43.21 5.36 3.26
C LEU A 16 -42.21 4.19 3.32
N GLY A 17 -42.59 2.98 2.89
CA GLY A 17 -41.66 1.84 2.81
C GLY A 17 -40.45 2.10 1.90
N GLY A 18 -40.67 2.78 0.77
CA GLY A 18 -39.59 3.24 -0.11
C GLY A 18 -38.66 4.25 0.56
N LEU A 19 -39.23 5.25 1.25
CA LEU A 19 -38.46 6.27 1.99
C LEU A 19 -37.63 5.67 3.12
N VAL A 20 -38.19 4.75 3.92
CA VAL A 20 -37.47 4.06 5.00
C VAL A 20 -36.27 3.30 4.46
N THR A 21 -36.42 2.62 3.32
CA THR A 21 -35.31 1.90 2.67
C THR A 21 -34.22 2.87 2.20
N GLN A 22 -34.60 4.00 1.62
CA GLN A 22 -33.64 5.01 1.15
C GLN A 22 -32.91 5.68 2.32
N GLN A 23 -33.62 5.99 3.41
CA GLN A 23 -33.03 6.50 4.64
C GLN A 23 -32.02 5.52 5.23
N GLY A 24 -32.35 4.23 5.30
CA GLY A 24 -31.42 3.19 5.77
C GLY A 24 -30.13 3.14 4.96
N LYS A 25 -30.21 3.23 3.63
CA LYS A 25 -29.03 3.29 2.74
C LYS A 25 -28.20 4.56 2.95
N ALA A 26 -28.84 5.71 3.18
CA ALA A 26 -28.15 6.96 3.46
C ALA A 26 -27.39 6.89 4.79
N THR A 27 -28.03 6.35 5.84
CA THR A 27 -27.39 6.12 7.14
C THR A 27 -26.22 5.14 7.01
N GLU A 28 -26.34 4.06 6.24
CA GLU A 28 -25.23 3.11 5.99
C GLU A 28 -24.01 3.80 5.35
N LYS A 29 -24.23 4.69 4.37
CA LYS A 29 -23.15 5.46 3.73
C LYS A 29 -22.52 6.48 4.67
N LEU A 30 -23.32 7.13 5.52
CA LEU A 30 -22.81 8.06 6.53
C LEU A 30 -21.98 7.33 7.60
N SER A 31 -22.45 6.19 8.09
CA SER A 31 -21.76 5.42 9.14
C SER A 31 -20.47 4.75 8.65
N SER A 32 -20.44 4.32 7.39
CA SER A 32 -19.25 3.71 6.78
C SER A 32 -18.23 4.72 6.27
N GLY A 33 -18.66 5.96 5.97
CA GLY A 33 -17.85 6.96 5.29
C GLY A 33 -17.55 6.65 3.83
N PHE A 34 -18.06 5.54 3.28
CA PHE A 34 -17.86 5.16 1.88
C PHE A 34 -19.13 5.40 1.05
N ARG A 35 -18.93 5.96 -0.14
CA ARG A 35 -20.01 6.17 -1.10
C ARG A 35 -20.56 4.85 -1.67
N ILE A 36 -19.69 3.85 -1.83
CA ILE A 36 -19.99 2.53 -2.39
C ILE A 36 -19.69 1.49 -1.30
N ASN A 37 -20.74 0.90 -0.72
CA ASN A 37 -20.60 -0.13 0.32
C ASN A 37 -20.85 -1.53 -0.23
N ARG A 38 -21.65 -1.65 -1.29
CA ARG A 38 -22.01 -2.93 -1.91
C ARG A 38 -21.82 -2.86 -3.42
N ALA A 39 -21.57 -4.01 -4.05
CA ALA A 39 -21.50 -4.10 -5.52
C ALA A 39 -22.80 -3.66 -6.20
N ALA A 40 -23.94 -3.77 -5.50
CA ALA A 40 -25.24 -3.30 -6.00
C ALA A 40 -25.37 -1.77 -6.07
N ASP A 41 -24.54 -1.01 -5.34
CA ASP A 41 -24.55 0.45 -5.40
C ASP A 41 -23.84 0.98 -6.66
N ASP A 42 -22.70 0.37 -7.00
CA ASP A 42 -21.86 0.71 -8.16
C ASP A 42 -20.80 -0.37 -8.38
N ALA A 43 -21.11 -1.39 -9.20
CA ALA A 43 -20.23 -2.54 -9.42
C ALA A 43 -18.93 -2.13 -10.13
N ALA A 44 -19.00 -1.22 -11.10
CA ALA A 44 -17.84 -0.72 -11.83
C ALA A 44 -16.94 0.13 -10.92
N GLY A 45 -17.55 1.05 -10.15
CA GLY A 45 -16.84 1.88 -9.17
C GLY A 45 -16.17 1.05 -8.06
N LEU A 46 -16.82 -0.02 -7.61
CA LEU A 46 -16.23 -0.96 -6.64
C LEU A 46 -15.05 -1.74 -7.24
N ALA A 47 -15.18 -2.22 -8.48
CA ALA A 47 -14.09 -2.94 -9.14
C ALA A 47 -12.86 -2.04 -9.37
N ILE A 48 -13.07 -0.78 -9.77
CA ILE A 48 -11.99 0.19 -9.95
C ILE A 48 -11.36 0.54 -8.59
N SER A 49 -12.16 0.75 -7.53
CA SER A 49 -11.64 1.07 -6.21
C SER A 49 -10.83 -0.07 -5.60
N GLU A 50 -11.25 -1.32 -5.78
CA GLU A 50 -10.48 -2.49 -5.35
C GLU A 50 -9.20 -2.69 -6.17
N LYS A 51 -9.24 -2.43 -7.49
CA LYS A 51 -8.03 -2.41 -8.33
C LYS A 51 -7.03 -1.35 -7.82
N MET A 52 -7.50 -0.14 -7.52
CA MET A 52 -6.64 0.92 -6.98
C MET A 52 -6.10 0.55 -5.60
N ARG A 53 -6.92 -0.02 -4.70
CA ARG A 53 -6.45 -0.52 -3.40
C ARG A 53 -5.37 -1.59 -3.53
N ALA A 54 -5.53 -2.53 -4.48
CA ALA A 54 -4.51 -3.53 -4.77
C ALA A 54 -3.22 -2.90 -5.29
N GLN A 55 -3.32 -1.92 -6.20
CA GLN A 55 -2.15 -1.18 -6.71
C GLN A 55 -1.44 -0.42 -5.59
N ILE A 56 -2.17 0.27 -4.71
CA ILE A 56 -1.60 0.99 -3.56
C ILE A 56 -0.83 0.02 -2.64
N ARG A 57 -1.42 -1.14 -2.32
CA ARG A 57 -0.73 -2.16 -1.52
C ARG A 57 0.53 -2.68 -2.23
N GLY A 58 0.44 -2.94 -3.54
CA GLY A 58 1.58 -3.34 -4.36
C GLY A 58 2.70 -2.29 -4.39
N MET A 59 2.36 -1.02 -4.58
CA MET A 59 3.30 0.10 -4.56
C MET A 59 3.95 0.28 -3.18
N SER A 60 3.18 0.13 -2.10
CA SER A 60 3.72 0.19 -0.73
C SER A 60 4.74 -0.92 -0.49
N GLN A 61 4.49 -2.14 -0.99
CA GLN A 61 5.46 -3.22 -0.92
C GLN A 61 6.68 -2.96 -1.82
N ALA A 62 6.47 -2.48 -3.05
CA ALA A 62 7.56 -2.14 -3.96
C ALA A 62 8.48 -1.06 -3.37
N SER A 63 7.92 -0.07 -2.68
CA SER A 63 8.70 0.96 -1.97
C SER A 63 9.52 0.37 -0.83
N ARG A 64 8.97 -0.58 -0.04
CA ARG A 64 9.75 -1.30 0.98
C ARG A 64 10.88 -2.11 0.34
N ASN A 65 10.59 -2.88 -0.70
CA ASN A 65 11.59 -3.68 -1.41
C ASN A 65 12.72 -2.81 -1.99
N ALA A 66 12.38 -1.63 -2.52
CA ALA A 66 13.37 -0.67 -3.01
C ALA A 66 14.27 -0.16 -1.88
N GLN A 67 13.67 0.16 -0.72
CA GLN A 67 14.42 0.59 0.47
C GLN A 67 15.35 -0.52 0.98
N ASP A 68 14.88 -1.77 1.01
CA ASP A 68 15.69 -2.93 1.40
C ASP A 68 16.85 -3.13 0.42
N GLY A 69 16.59 -2.97 -0.89
CA GLY A 69 17.63 -2.99 -1.92
C GLY A 69 18.70 -1.92 -1.73
N ILE A 70 18.29 -0.69 -1.38
CA ILE A 70 19.20 0.40 -1.04
C ILE A 70 20.05 0.02 0.19
N SER A 71 19.44 -0.53 1.24
CA SER A 71 20.17 -0.94 2.44
C SER A 71 21.20 -2.04 2.17
N VAL A 72 20.90 -2.98 1.27
CA VAL A 72 21.87 -4.01 0.84
C VAL A 72 23.03 -3.37 0.07
N VAL A 73 22.74 -2.45 -0.85
CA VAL A 73 23.78 -1.74 -1.62
C VAL A 73 24.68 -0.94 -0.69
N GLN A 74 24.11 -0.19 0.26
CA GLN A 74 24.89 0.57 1.25
C GLN A 74 25.77 -0.33 2.13
N THR A 75 25.26 -1.50 2.52
CA THR A 75 26.04 -2.48 3.28
C THR A 75 27.21 -3.01 2.45
N ALA A 76 26.97 -3.28 1.16
CA ALA A 76 28.02 -3.71 0.24
C ALA A 76 29.05 -2.61 -0.03
N GLU A 77 28.63 -1.36 -0.20
CA GLU A 77 29.51 -0.19 -0.36
C GLU A 77 30.44 -0.04 0.85
N GLY A 78 29.89 -0.08 2.08
CA GLY A 78 30.72 -0.01 3.29
C GLY A 78 31.70 -1.18 3.42
N ALA A 79 31.32 -2.39 3.02
CA ALA A 79 32.24 -3.53 2.99
C ALA A 79 33.35 -3.37 1.95
N LEU A 80 33.03 -2.82 0.77
CA LEU A 80 34.00 -2.57 -0.29
C LEU A 80 34.98 -1.45 0.07
N ASP A 81 34.55 -0.44 0.82
CA ASP A 81 35.43 0.61 1.35
C ASP A 81 36.52 0.02 2.27
N GLU A 82 36.18 -0.99 3.08
CA GLU A 82 37.18 -1.67 3.91
C GLU A 82 38.11 -2.57 3.11
N VAL A 83 37.59 -3.28 2.10
CA VAL A 83 38.44 -4.03 1.16
C VAL A 83 39.40 -3.07 0.46
N HIS A 84 38.94 -1.88 0.07
CA HIS A 84 39.78 -0.86 -0.56
C HIS A 84 40.92 -0.41 0.37
N SER A 85 40.61 -0.10 1.62
CA SER A 85 41.60 0.28 2.64
C SER A 85 42.63 -0.83 2.90
N ILE A 86 42.18 -2.09 2.97
CA ILE A 86 43.06 -3.27 3.12
C ILE A 86 43.98 -3.40 1.91
N LEU A 87 43.46 -3.26 0.68
CA LEU A 87 44.27 -3.35 -0.54
C LEU A 87 45.31 -2.23 -0.62
N GLN A 88 44.98 -1.01 -0.20
CA GLN A 88 45.96 0.08 -0.08
C GLN A 88 47.07 -0.30 0.89
N ARG A 89 46.72 -0.84 2.07
CA ARG A 89 47.70 -1.29 3.07
C ARG A 89 48.58 -2.42 2.54
N ILE A 90 48.02 -3.40 1.85
CA ILE A 90 48.78 -4.49 1.22
C ILE A 90 49.77 -3.94 0.19
N LYS A 91 49.35 -2.95 -0.61
CA LYS A 91 50.23 -2.30 -1.59
C LYS A 91 51.40 -1.60 -0.91
N GLU A 92 51.15 -0.88 0.18
CA GLU A 92 52.22 -0.26 0.99
C GLU A 92 53.20 -1.31 1.52
N LEU A 93 52.69 -2.40 2.10
CA LEU A 93 53.49 -3.50 2.64
C LEU A 93 54.32 -4.20 1.54
N ALA A 94 53.75 -4.39 0.34
CA ALA A 94 54.46 -4.97 -0.79
C ALA A 94 55.62 -4.08 -1.27
N VAL A 95 55.41 -2.75 -1.34
CA VAL A 95 56.48 -1.79 -1.66
C VAL A 95 57.54 -1.76 -0.58
N GLN A 96 57.14 -1.80 0.69
CA GLN A 96 58.06 -1.88 1.84
C GLN A 96 58.92 -3.15 1.77
N SER A 97 58.32 -4.30 1.48
CA SER A 97 59.04 -5.57 1.29
C SER A 97 60.00 -5.54 0.11
N ALA A 98 59.64 -4.87 -0.99
CA ALA A 98 60.48 -4.78 -2.19
C ALA A 98 61.70 -3.86 -2.02
N ASN A 99 61.62 -2.85 -1.15
CA ASN A 99 62.73 -1.92 -0.87
C ASN A 99 63.83 -2.50 0.05
N GLY A 100 63.70 -3.77 0.48
CA GLY A 100 64.84 -4.60 0.93
C GLY A 100 65.47 -4.28 2.29
N SER A 101 64.94 -3.35 3.10
CA SER A 101 65.47 -3.08 4.44
C SER A 101 64.99 -4.05 5.52
N ASN A 102 64.06 -4.96 5.20
CA ASN A 102 63.68 -6.05 6.09
C ASN A 102 64.72 -7.15 5.92
N GLN A 103 65.88 -6.99 6.58
CA GLN A 103 66.81 -8.09 6.75
C GLN A 103 66.17 -9.09 7.73
N ASP A 104 65.86 -10.27 7.23
CA ASP A 104 65.53 -11.42 8.08
C ASP A 104 66.82 -11.80 8.83
N ASP A 105 66.84 -11.61 10.15
CA ASP A 105 67.80 -12.27 11.05
C ASP A 105 67.55 -13.78 11.10
#